data_AF-A0A0L0M644-F1
#
_entry.id   AF-A0A0L0M644-F1
#
_cell.length_a   1.000
_cell.length_b   1.000
_cell.length_c   1.000
_cell.angle_alpha   90.00
_cell.angle_beta   90.00
_cell.angle_gamma   90.00
#
_symmetry.space_group_name_H-M   'P 1'
#
loop_
_entity.id
_entity.type
_entity.pdbx_description
1 polymer ?
#
loop_
_entity_poly.entity_id
_entity_poly.type
_entity_poly.pdbx_seq_one_letter_code
_entity_poly.pdbx_strand_id
1 'polypeptide(L)'
;MQLNINRVFIFMMTLAATGALLSVLMNLPVPVVLAAELLPLCLYFSVLYRAGANGLSHTAIDSVYYFGFIVTILSLAGSVMRVWLFGIEKDMSGLIAQFGVGLLATGLALVFRLVLTARVESLNAKDLSEMIAEYVQRIDGIVSKVEASAASFEGLSQSLQERTRAVVESTFEE
;
A
#
# COMPACT_ATOMS: atom_id res chain seq x y z
N MET A 1 16.93 -0.18 3.42
CA MET A 1 16.72 -1.61 3.76
C MET A 1 15.32 -1.97 3.28
N GLN A 2 15.20 -2.70 2.16
CA GLN A 2 13.89 -3.13 1.65
C GLN A 2 13.28 -4.12 2.66
N LEU A 3 12.24 -3.70 3.36
CA LEU A 3 11.58 -4.53 4.35
C LEU A 3 10.86 -5.67 3.61
N ASN A 4 11.28 -6.90 3.83
CA ASN A 4 10.65 -8.06 3.20
C ASN A 4 9.30 -8.34 3.88
N ILE A 5 8.21 -7.87 3.28
CA ILE A 5 6.84 -7.97 3.82
C ILE A 5 6.48 -9.41 4.18
N ASN A 6 6.88 -10.39 3.35
CA ASN A 6 6.59 -11.81 3.60
C ASN A 6 7.26 -12.31 4.89
N ARG A 7 8.51 -11.90 5.16
CA ARG A 7 9.19 -12.25 6.41
C ARG A 7 8.52 -11.62 7.62
N VAL A 8 8.09 -10.36 7.50
CA VAL A 8 7.38 -9.67 8.59
C VAL A 8 6.03 -10.32 8.87
N PHE A 9 5.28 -10.66 7.82
CA PHE A 9 4.01 -11.38 7.93
C PHE A 9 4.18 -12.69 8.69
N ILE A 10 5.11 -13.55 8.24
CA ILE A 10 5.34 -14.86 8.87
C ILE A 10 5.75 -14.68 10.33
N PHE A 11 6.66 -13.75 10.62
CA PHE A 11 7.13 -13.49 11.98
C PHE A 11 6.00 -13.01 12.92
N MET A 12 5.17 -12.07 12.46
CA MET A 12 4.07 -11.55 13.28
C MET A 12 2.97 -12.61 13.45
N MET A 13 2.70 -13.42 12.43
CA MET A 13 1.72 -14.50 12.48
C MET A 13 2.17 -15.62 13.43
N THR A 14 3.44 -16.03 13.39
CA THR A 14 3.98 -17.02 14.34
C THR A 14 3.96 -16.47 15.76
N LEU A 15 4.29 -15.19 15.96
CA LEU A 15 4.18 -14.53 17.25
C LEU A 15 2.74 -14.58 17.80
N ALA A 16 1.74 -14.22 16.98
CA ALA A 16 0.33 -14.30 17.37
C ALA A 16 -0.09 -15.75 17.69
N ALA A 17 0.33 -16.73 16.88
CA ALA A 17 0.00 -18.13 17.10
C ALA A 17 0.62 -18.69 18.39
N THR A 18 1.88 -18.36 18.67
CA THR A 18 2.53 -18.73 19.94
C THR A 18 1.88 -18.03 21.13
N GLY A 19 1.46 -16.77 20.97
CA GLY A 19 0.71 -16.01 21.96
C GLY A 19 -0.63 -16.67 22.30
N ALA A 20 -1.42 -17.03 21.29
CA ALA A 20 -2.69 -17.74 21.44
C ALA A 20 -2.51 -19.09 22.15
N LEU A 21 -1.49 -19.87 21.77
CA LEU A 21 -1.24 -21.16 22.41
C LEU A 21 -0.84 -21.01 23.88
N LEU A 22 0.08 -20.09 24.18
CA LEU A 22 0.50 -19.81 25.57
C LEU A 22 -0.64 -19.25 26.41
N SER A 23 -1.51 -18.42 25.82
CA SER A 23 -2.65 -17.81 26.51
C SER A 23 -3.64 -18.87 27.02
N VAL A 24 -3.83 -19.93 26.23
CA VAL A 24 -4.64 -21.10 26.58
C VAL A 24 -3.94 -21.98 27.61
N LEU A 25 -2.68 -22.38 27.36
CA LEU A 25 -1.96 -23.31 28.23
C LEU A 25 -1.73 -22.77 29.65
N MET A 26 -1.47 -21.47 29.79
CA MET A 26 -1.20 -20.84 31.08
C MET A 26 -2.45 -20.24 31.74
N ASN A 27 -3.63 -20.37 31.11
CA ASN A 27 -4.87 -19.72 31.54
C ASN A 27 -4.67 -18.22 31.85
N LEU A 28 -4.13 -17.47 30.89
CA LEU A 28 -3.85 -16.05 31.08
C LEU A 28 -5.13 -15.22 31.24
N PRO A 29 -5.08 -14.09 31.97
CA PRO A 29 -6.23 -13.22 32.15
C PRO A 29 -6.63 -12.54 30.83
N VAL A 30 -7.92 -12.24 30.70
CA VAL A 30 -8.56 -11.72 29.47
C VAL A 30 -7.80 -10.58 28.78
N PRO A 31 -7.31 -9.52 29.48
CA PRO A 31 -6.60 -8.43 28.80
C PRO A 31 -5.30 -8.89 28.12
N VAL A 32 -4.64 -9.90 28.69
CA VAL A 32 -3.39 -10.46 28.16
C VAL A 32 -3.66 -11.32 26.93
N VAL A 33 -4.75 -12.09 26.92
CA VAL A 33 -5.21 -12.85 25.74
C VAL A 33 -5.46 -11.91 24.56
N LEU A 34 -6.25 -10.85 24.80
CA LEU A 34 -6.54 -9.81 23.80
C LEU A 34 -5.25 -9.19 23.24
N ALA A 35 -4.33 -8.80 24.10
CA ALA A 35 -3.07 -8.21 23.68
C ALA A 35 -2.20 -9.21 22.88
N ALA A 36 -2.06 -10.44 23.36
CA ALA A 36 -1.19 -11.44 22.73
C ALA A 36 -1.61 -11.76 21.29
N GLU A 37 -2.90 -11.74 21.00
CA GLU A 37 -3.46 -12.13 19.70
C GLU A 37 -3.69 -10.94 18.76
N LEU A 38 -4.15 -9.80 19.29
CA LEU A 38 -4.46 -8.62 18.47
C LEU A 38 -3.26 -7.69 18.26
N LEU A 39 -2.33 -7.60 19.22
CA LEU A 39 -1.17 -6.70 19.10
C LEU A 39 -0.32 -7.00 17.86
N PRO A 40 0.04 -8.27 17.55
CA PRO A 40 0.82 -8.56 16.34
C PRO A 40 0.09 -8.15 15.05
N LEU A 41 -1.24 -8.29 15.00
CA LEU A 41 -2.06 -7.83 13.87
C LEU A 41 -2.01 -6.31 13.73
N CYS A 42 -2.17 -5.57 14.83
CA CYS A 42 -2.11 -4.09 14.83
C CYS A 42 -0.71 -3.57 14.45
N LEU A 43 0.35 -4.23 14.95
CA LEU A 43 1.74 -3.90 14.57
C LEU A 43 1.99 -4.19 13.10
N TYR A 44 1.52 -5.33 12.60
CA TYR A 44 1.62 -5.67 11.18
C TYR A 44 0.91 -4.65 10.29
N PHE A 45 -0.32 -4.27 10.65
CA PHE A 45 -1.04 -3.18 9.97
C PHE A 45 -0.24 -1.87 9.99
N SER A 46 0.35 -1.49 11.13
CA SER A 46 1.15 -0.27 11.26
C SER A 46 2.38 -0.28 10.34
N VAL A 47 3.02 -1.44 10.19
CA VAL A 47 4.14 -1.64 9.26
C VAL A 47 3.66 -1.47 7.81
N LEU A 48 2.57 -2.13 7.42
CA LEU A 48 1.99 -2.00 6.08
C LEU A 48 1.51 -0.58 5.80
N TYR A 49 0.91 0.09 6.79
CA TYR A 49 0.47 1.47 6.66
C TYR A 49 1.66 2.40 6.42
N ARG A 50 2.78 2.22 7.12
CA ARG A 50 3.99 3.02 6.83
C ARG A 50 4.60 2.67 5.48
N ALA A 51 4.64 1.39 5.12
CA ALA A 51 5.18 0.92 3.84
C ALA A 51 4.32 1.37 2.64
N GLY A 52 3.01 1.55 2.83
CA GLY A 52 2.06 1.93 1.78
C GLY A 52 2.30 3.31 1.18
N ALA A 53 3.13 4.15 1.81
CA ALA A 53 3.59 5.40 1.21
C ALA A 53 4.45 5.18 -0.06
N ASN A 54 5.04 3.99 -0.23
CA ASN A 54 5.92 3.67 -1.36
C ASN A 54 5.25 2.76 -2.40
N GLY A 55 3.91 2.64 -2.37
CA GLY A 55 3.15 1.69 -3.18
C GLY A 55 3.13 0.29 -2.55
N LEU A 56 1.94 -0.21 -2.22
CA LEU A 56 1.73 -1.57 -1.71
C LEU A 56 1.12 -2.45 -2.80
N SER A 57 1.56 -3.70 -2.92
CA SER A 57 0.89 -4.66 -3.81
C SER A 57 -0.47 -5.08 -3.24
N HIS A 58 -1.43 -5.42 -4.11
CA HIS A 58 -2.73 -5.96 -3.68
C HIS A 58 -2.58 -7.19 -2.78
N THR A 59 -1.62 -8.07 -3.07
CA THR A 59 -1.30 -9.24 -2.23
C THR A 59 -0.86 -8.85 -0.82
N ALA A 60 -0.08 -7.77 -0.67
CA ALA A 60 0.34 -7.28 0.64
C ALA A 60 -0.85 -6.70 1.42
N ILE A 61 -1.79 -6.03 0.75
CA ILE A 61 -3.02 -5.53 1.39
C ILE A 61 -3.89 -6.70 1.88
N ASP A 62 -4.11 -7.69 1.02
CA ASP A 62 -4.94 -8.86 1.34
C ASP A 62 -4.31 -9.74 2.43
N SER A 63 -2.99 -9.72 2.59
CA SER A 63 -2.30 -10.44 3.66
C SER A 63 -2.78 -10.04 5.06
N VAL A 64 -3.19 -8.77 5.28
CA VAL A 64 -3.72 -8.33 6.58
C VAL A 64 -5.05 -9.00 6.91
N TYR A 65 -5.87 -9.24 5.89
CA TYR A 65 -7.14 -9.95 6.02
C TYR A 65 -6.91 -11.43 6.34
N TYR A 66 -6.00 -12.09 5.61
CA TYR A 66 -5.64 -13.48 5.90
C TYR A 66 -5.05 -13.63 7.30
N PHE A 67 -4.28 -12.65 7.78
CA PHE A 67 -3.78 -12.64 9.15
C PHE A 67 -4.95 -12.70 10.15
N GLY A 68 -5.89 -11.76 10.07
CA GLY A 68 -7.02 -11.72 10.99
C GLY A 68 -7.84 -12.99 10.96
N PHE A 69 -8.07 -13.56 9.77
CA PHE A 69 -8.78 -14.83 9.61
C PHE A 69 -8.06 -16.00 10.31
N ILE A 70 -6.73 -16.08 10.20
CA ILE A 70 -5.93 -17.10 10.90
C ILE A 70 -6.03 -16.94 12.42
N VAL A 71 -5.93 -15.71 12.93
CA VAL A 71 -6.12 -15.43 14.37
C VAL A 71 -7.49 -15.91 14.84
N THR A 72 -8.54 -15.71 14.04
CA THR A 72 -9.89 -16.20 14.37
C THR A 72 -9.97 -17.71 14.45
N ILE A 73 -9.37 -18.42 13.50
CA ILE A 73 -9.31 -19.89 13.53
C ILE A 73 -8.56 -20.36 14.78
N LEU A 74 -7.41 -19.75 15.07
CA LEU A 74 -6.62 -20.06 16.26
C LEU A 74 -7.40 -19.80 17.53
N SER A 75 -8.16 -18.71 17.57
CA SER A 75 -8.95 -18.36 18.74
C SER A 75 -10.12 -19.33 18.95
N LEU A 76 -10.81 -19.72 17.88
CA LEU A 76 -11.84 -20.77 17.94
C LEU A 76 -11.26 -22.11 18.42
N ALA A 77 -10.09 -22.50 17.90
CA ALA A 77 -9.38 -23.69 18.37
C ALA A 77 -8.97 -23.57 19.85
N GLY A 78 -8.53 -22.38 20.28
CA GLY A 78 -8.21 -22.05 21.66
C GLY A 78 -9.42 -22.17 22.59
N SER A 79 -10.60 -21.72 22.15
CA SER A 79 -11.86 -21.88 22.91
C SER A 79 -12.18 -23.36 23.14
N VAL A 80 -12.05 -24.19 22.10
CA VAL A 80 -12.25 -25.65 22.21
C VAL A 80 -11.22 -26.27 23.15
N MET A 81 -9.95 -25.86 23.07
CA MET A 81 -8.90 -26.35 23.97
C MET A 81 -9.15 -25.96 25.44
N ARG A 82 -9.60 -24.72 25.72
CA ARG A 82 -9.93 -24.28 27.08
C ARG A 82 -11.04 -25.12 27.68
N VAL A 83 -12.09 -25.43 26.90
CA VAL A 83 -13.16 -26.35 27.30
C VAL A 83 -12.59 -27.72 27.66
N TRP A 84 -11.70 -28.24 26.82
CA TRP A 84 -11.09 -29.55 27.03
C TRP A 84 -10.18 -29.62 28.26
N LEU A 85 -9.40 -28.56 28.53
CA LEU A 85 -8.44 -28.52 29.64
C LEU A 85 -9.05 -28.17 31.00
N PHE A 86 -9.96 -27.19 31.04
CA PHE A 86 -10.44 -26.59 32.30
C PHE A 86 -11.91 -26.86 32.59
N GLY A 87 -12.68 -27.27 31.58
CA GLY A 87 -14.13 -27.43 31.67
C GLY A 87 -14.89 -26.10 31.60
N ILE A 88 -16.12 -26.15 31.07
CA ILE A 88 -16.94 -24.96 30.77
C ILE A 88 -17.30 -24.16 32.03
N GLU A 89 -17.59 -24.83 33.15
CA GLU A 89 -18.04 -24.16 34.38
C GLU A 89 -16.94 -23.34 35.06
N LYS A 90 -15.68 -23.74 34.91
CA LYS A 90 -14.55 -23.11 35.60
C LYS A 90 -13.92 -21.96 34.82
N ASP A 91 -14.10 -21.93 33.50
CA ASP A 91 -13.42 -20.97 32.61
C ASP A 91 -14.34 -20.34 31.55
N MET A 92 -15.60 -20.11 31.91
CA MET A 92 -16.57 -19.47 31.02
C MET A 92 -16.09 -18.08 30.54
N SER A 93 -15.46 -17.30 31.42
CA SER A 93 -14.94 -15.97 31.08
C SER A 93 -13.80 -16.04 30.06
N GLY A 94 -12.87 -16.98 30.22
CA GLY A 94 -11.78 -17.21 29.26
C GLY A 94 -12.30 -17.68 27.90
N LEU A 95 -13.32 -18.55 27.89
CA LEU A 95 -13.98 -19.01 26.66
C LEU A 95 -14.64 -17.86 25.90
N ILE A 96 -15.44 -17.03 26.58
CA ILE A 96 -16.11 -15.87 25.97
C ILE A 96 -15.08 -14.87 25.44
N ALA A 97 -14.01 -14.63 26.21
CA ALA A 97 -12.93 -13.74 25.80
C ALA A 97 -12.24 -14.24 24.52
N GLN A 98 -11.85 -15.52 24.48
CA GLN A 98 -11.21 -16.15 23.34
C GLN A 98 -12.11 -16.04 22.09
N PHE A 99 -13.39 -16.41 22.22
CA PHE A 99 -14.35 -16.24 21.14
C PHE A 99 -14.46 -14.78 20.66
N GLY A 100 -14.54 -13.82 21.59
CA GLY A 100 -14.58 -12.39 21.29
C GLY A 100 -13.33 -11.88 20.57
N VAL A 101 -12.15 -12.36 20.96
CA VAL A 101 -10.86 -12.02 20.31
C VAL A 101 -10.89 -12.41 18.83
N GLY A 102 -11.41 -13.59 18.48
CA GLY A 102 -11.52 -14.02 17.09
C GLY A 102 -12.47 -13.13 16.27
N LEU A 103 -13.60 -12.74 16.83
CA LEU A 103 -14.52 -11.80 16.18
C LEU A 103 -13.86 -10.44 15.94
N LEU A 104 -13.17 -9.90 16.95
CA LEU A 104 -12.45 -8.64 16.85
C LEU A 104 -11.31 -8.72 15.84
N ALA A 105 -10.54 -9.81 15.81
CA ALA A 105 -9.44 -9.98 14.87
C ALA A 105 -9.92 -9.92 13.42
N THR A 106 -11.01 -10.63 13.09
CA THR A 106 -11.59 -10.61 11.75
C THR A 106 -12.14 -9.23 11.40
N GLY A 107 -12.90 -8.61 12.32
CA GLY A 107 -13.49 -7.29 12.12
C GLY A 107 -12.43 -6.21 11.89
N LEU A 108 -11.38 -6.18 12.73
CA LEU A 108 -10.26 -5.26 12.58
C LEU A 108 -9.50 -5.51 11.28
N ALA A 109 -9.24 -6.76 10.91
CA ALA A 109 -8.53 -7.08 9.68
C ALA A 109 -9.28 -6.63 8.42
N LEU A 110 -10.61 -6.73 8.40
CA LEU A 110 -11.43 -6.19 7.31
C LEU A 110 -11.34 -4.66 7.23
N VAL A 111 -11.42 -3.97 8.38
CA VAL A 111 -11.25 -2.51 8.44
C VAL A 111 -9.85 -2.11 7.97
N PHE A 112 -8.80 -2.79 8.44
CA PHE A 112 -7.42 -2.55 8.06
C PHE A 112 -7.20 -2.76 6.56
N ARG A 113 -7.77 -3.82 5.98
CA ARG A 113 -7.74 -4.06 4.54
C ARG A 113 -8.37 -2.89 3.79
N LEU A 114 -9.58 -2.48 4.19
CA LEU A 114 -10.31 -1.37 3.56
C LEU A 114 -9.52 -0.05 3.63
N VAL A 115 -8.94 0.25 4.79
CA VAL A 115 -8.11 1.45 5.00
C VAL A 115 -6.85 1.43 4.13
N LEU A 116 -6.17 0.28 4.03
CA LEU A 116 -4.99 0.14 3.17
C LEU A 116 -5.36 0.26 1.69
N THR A 117 -6.43 -0.38 1.24
CA THR A 117 -6.93 -0.27 -0.14
C THR A 117 -7.25 1.17 -0.49
N ALA A 118 -8.08 1.84 0.32
CA ALA A 118 -8.47 3.23 0.09
C ALA A 118 -7.25 4.16 0.03
N ARG A 119 -6.24 3.91 0.88
CA ARG A 119 -5.01 4.68 0.86
C ARG A 119 -4.20 4.46 -0.41
N VAL A 120 -3.98 3.22 -0.83
CA VAL A 120 -3.19 2.92 -2.03
C VAL A 120 -3.89 3.45 -3.29
N GLU A 121 -5.21 3.32 -3.39
CA GLU A 121 -5.98 3.92 -4.49
C GLU A 121 -5.86 5.44 -4.51
N SER A 122 -5.89 6.10 -3.33
CA SER A 122 -5.71 7.55 -3.25
C SER A 122 -4.32 8.01 -3.68
N LEU A 123 -3.28 7.21 -3.42
CA LEU A 123 -1.91 7.50 -3.82
C LEU A 123 -1.74 7.30 -5.33
N ASN A 124 -2.23 6.19 -5.87
CA ASN A 124 -2.22 5.93 -7.30
C ASN A 124 -2.96 7.02 -8.10
N ALA A 125 -4.08 7.52 -7.58
CA ALA A 125 -4.81 8.61 -8.23
C ALA A 125 -4.03 9.93 -8.24
N LYS A 126 -3.29 10.24 -7.17
CA LYS A 126 -2.41 11.41 -7.11
C LYS A 126 -1.22 11.28 -8.06
N ASP A 127 -0.54 10.15 -8.04
CA ASP A 127 0.60 9.87 -8.91
C ASP A 127 0.20 9.98 -10.40
N LEU A 128 -0.97 9.45 -10.77
CA LEU A 128 -1.49 9.57 -12.13
C LEU A 128 -1.76 11.03 -12.52
N SER A 129 -2.34 11.81 -11.62
CA SER A 129 -2.62 13.24 -11.85
C SER A 129 -1.34 14.05 -12.01
N GLU A 130 -0.33 13.78 -11.18
CA GLU A 130 0.99 14.45 -11.26
C GLU A 130 1.71 14.07 -12.56
N MET A 131 1.69 12.79 -12.95
CA MET A 131 2.24 12.36 -14.22
C MET A 131 1.58 13.07 -15.41
N ILE A 132 0.25 13.16 -15.45
CA ILE A 132 -0.46 13.86 -16.53
C ILE A 132 -0.03 15.34 -16.58
N ALA A 133 0.07 16.01 -15.44
CA ALA A 133 0.50 17.40 -15.38
C ALA A 133 1.93 17.59 -15.91
N GLU A 134 2.86 16.70 -15.57
CA GLU A 134 4.23 16.73 -16.08
C GLU A 134 4.28 16.48 -17.60
N TYR A 135 3.47 15.55 -18.11
CA TYR A 135 3.36 15.29 -19.55
C TYR A 135 2.81 16.50 -20.32
N VAL A 136 1.78 17.17 -19.79
CA VAL A 136 1.24 18.41 -20.39
C VAL A 136 2.31 19.49 -20.42
N GLN A 137 3.05 19.69 -19.34
CA GLN A 137 4.13 20.68 -19.29
C GLN A 137 5.26 20.37 -20.28
N ARG A 138 5.60 19.09 -20.48
CA ARG A 138 6.56 18.67 -21.50
C ARG A 138 6.06 18.93 -22.92
N ILE A 139 4.77 18.72 -23.18
CA ILE A 139 4.15 19.00 -24.48
C ILE A 139 4.22 20.50 -24.77
N ASP A 140 3.85 21.37 -23.83
CA ASP A 140 3.95 22.83 -24.00
C ASP A 140 5.40 23.26 -24.29
N GLY A 141 6.37 22.66 -23.60
CA GLY A 141 7.79 22.91 -23.86
C GLY A 141 8.26 22.44 -25.24
N ILE A 142 7.70 21.36 -25.79
CA ILE A 142 8.00 20.90 -27.14
C ILE A 142 7.36 21.82 -28.17
N VAL A 143 6.09 22.19 -27.99
CA VAL A 143 5.37 23.11 -28.89
C VAL A 143 6.10 24.44 -28.97
N SER A 144 6.49 25.02 -27.83
CA SER A 144 7.26 26.28 -27.79
C SER A 144 8.60 26.17 -28.53
N LYS A 145 9.32 25.05 -28.41
CA LYS A 145 10.58 24.82 -29.15
C LYS A 145 10.35 24.65 -30.65
N VAL A 146 9.23 24.03 -31.05
CA VAL A 146 8.84 23.89 -32.45
C VAL A 146 8.47 25.25 -33.05
N GLU A 147 7.71 26.07 -32.33
CA GLU A 147 7.38 27.45 -32.74
C GLU A 147 8.65 28.30 -32.92
N ALA A 148 9.58 28.24 -31.97
CA ALA A 148 10.87 28.93 -32.07
C ALA A 148 11.72 28.44 -33.25
N SER A 149 11.67 27.13 -33.55
CA SER A 149 12.35 26.55 -34.71
C SER A 149 11.70 26.97 -36.03
N ALA A 150 10.37 27.02 -36.09
CA ALA A 150 9.62 27.51 -37.25
C ALA A 150 9.92 28.99 -37.54
N ALA A 151 9.94 29.83 -36.50
CA ALA A 151 10.30 31.25 -36.62
C ALA A 151 11.75 31.42 -37.12
N SER A 152 12.67 30.59 -36.64
CA SER A 152 14.06 30.58 -37.11
C SER A 152 14.17 30.15 -38.58
N PHE A 153 13.35 29.18 -39.02
CA PHE A 153 13.30 28.71 -40.40
C PHE A 153 12.73 29.78 -41.34
N GLU A 154 11.69 30.50 -40.90
CA GLU A 154 11.10 31.61 -41.64
C GLU A 154 12.11 32.75 -41.84
N GLY A 155 12.87 33.11 -40.79
CA GLY A 155 13.97 34.08 -40.90
C GLY A 155 15.08 33.62 -41.87
N LEU A 156 15.40 32.33 -41.88
CA LEU A 156 16.41 31.76 -42.79
C LEU A 156 15.92 31.77 -44.24
N SER A 157 14.64 31.47 -44.47
CA SER A 157 13.97 31.54 -45.78
C SER A 157 13.97 32.97 -46.34
N GLN A 158 13.61 33.96 -45.52
CA GLN A 158 13.65 35.38 -45.92
C GLN A 158 15.07 35.83 -46.30
N SER A 159 16.08 35.44 -45.50
CA SER A 159 17.48 35.75 -45.81
C SER A 159 17.96 35.11 -47.11
N LEU A 160 17.54 33.87 -47.40
CA LEU A 160 17.83 33.21 -48.67
C LEU A 160 17.14 33.92 -49.85
N GLN A 161 15.89 34.35 -49.69
CA GLN A 161 15.19 35.13 -50.72
C GLN A 161 15.90 36.46 -51.01
N GLU A 162 16.28 37.22 -49.97
CA GLU A 162 17.03 38.47 -50.14
C GLU A 162 18.38 38.25 -50.82
N ARG A 163 19.15 37.25 -50.40
CA ARG A 163 20.44 36.94 -51.04
C ARG A 163 20.26 36.50 -52.49
N THR A 164 19.25 35.69 -52.78
CA THR A 164 18.95 35.27 -54.15
C THR A 164 18.58 36.47 -55.02
N ARG A 165 17.77 37.39 -54.49
CA ARG A 165 17.37 38.62 -55.18
C ARG A 165 18.56 39.55 -55.44
N ALA A 166 19.43 39.73 -54.46
CA ALA A 166 20.66 40.52 -54.60
C ALA A 166 21.62 39.94 -55.65
N VAL A 167 21.79 38.60 -55.68
CA VAL A 167 22.61 37.94 -56.71
C VAL A 167 21.98 38.11 -58.09
N VAL A 168 20.66 37.92 -58.20
CA VAL A 168 19.92 38.10 -59.46
C VAL A 168 20.08 39.54 -59.96
N GLU A 169 19.83 40.55 -59.14
CA GLU A 169 20.00 41.97 -59.52
C GLU A 169 21.44 42.28 -59.94
N SER A 170 22.45 41.78 -59.22
CA SER A 170 23.86 41.97 -59.61
C SER A 170 24.26 41.28 -60.91
N THR A 171 23.50 40.28 -61.37
CA THR A 171 23.75 39.57 -62.63
C THR A 171 23.10 40.27 -63.84
N PHE A 172 22.16 41.20 -63.61
CA PHE A 172 21.45 41.94 -64.66
C PHE A 172 21.97 43.39 -64.85
N GLU A 173 22.96 43.82 -64.06
CA GLU A 173 23.63 45.13 -64.20
C GLU A 173 24.98 45.09 -64.96
N GLU A 174 25.41 43.92 -65.45
CA GLU A 174 26.47 43.76 -66.49
C GLU A 174 25.88 43.71 -67.90
#